data_AF-A0A6P6AP41-F1
#
_entry.id   AF-A0A6P6AP41-F1
#
_cell.length_a   1.000
_cell.length_b   1.000
_cell.length_c   1.000
_cell.angle_alpha   90.00
_cell.angle_beta   90.00
_cell.angle_gamma   90.00
#
_symmetry.space_group_name_H-M   'P 1'
#
loop_
_entity.id
_entity.type
_entity.pdbx_description
1 polymer ?
#
loop_
_entity_poly.entity_id
_entity_poly.type
_entity_poly.pdbx_seq_one_letter_code
_entity_poly.pdbx_strand_id
1 'polypeptide(L)'
;MALQWLILTYVVAAEAALALILTLPSPKLLKNRLVSLISLILQPALFVVPFAGFQILDIYWKNEHRLICTSEICTAAERDRYEKSVFKAQRNVILCATACLLYWCIQRICKYHKEIQSLEEVEKRYKNQ
;
A
#
# COMPACT_ATOMS: atom_id res chain seq x y z
N MET A 1 -5.92 16.13 -9.00
CA MET A 1 -4.56 15.54 -8.93
C MET A 1 -3.93 15.65 -7.54
N ALA A 2 -3.58 16.83 -7.00
CA ALA A 2 -2.84 16.92 -5.72
C ALA A 2 -3.55 16.29 -4.50
N LEU A 3 -4.86 16.49 -4.35
CA LEU A 3 -5.64 15.93 -3.24
C LEU A 3 -5.64 14.40 -3.22
N GLN A 4 -5.72 13.75 -4.40
CA GLN A 4 -5.69 12.29 -4.51
C GLN A 4 -4.36 11.70 -4.02
N TRP A 5 -3.24 12.36 -4.33
CA TRP A 5 -1.90 11.98 -3.87
C TRP A 5 -1.72 12.20 -2.36
N LEU A 6 -2.31 13.27 -1.80
CA LEU A 6 -2.31 13.50 -0.37
C LEU A 6 -3.08 12.39 0.37
N ILE A 7 -4.30 12.08 -0.06
CA ILE A 7 -5.11 11.01 0.52
C ILE A 7 -4.37 9.67 0.46
N LEU A 8 -3.76 9.34 -0.70
CA LEU A 8 -2.98 8.11 -0.82
C LEU A 8 -1.78 8.08 0.14
N THR A 9 -1.09 9.19 0.32
CA THR A 9 0.04 9.27 1.26
C THR A 9 -0.42 9.05 2.71
N TYR A 10 -1.56 9.61 3.11
CA TYR A 10 -2.14 9.36 4.43
C TYR A 10 -2.55 7.89 4.62
N VAL A 11 -3.13 7.27 3.59
CA VAL A 11 -3.48 5.84 3.64
C VAL A 11 -2.22 5.00 3.80
N VAL A 12 -1.17 5.25 2.99
CA VAL A 12 0.12 4.54 3.10
C VAL A 12 0.75 4.74 4.48
N ALA A 13 0.70 5.94 5.03
CA ALA A 13 1.22 6.21 6.38
C ALA A 13 0.44 5.46 7.46
N ALA A 14 -0.89 5.39 7.34
CA ALA A 14 -1.73 4.61 8.24
C ALA A 14 -1.45 3.10 8.13
N GLU A 15 -1.29 2.57 6.92
CA GLU A 15 -0.90 1.17 6.68
C GLU A 15 0.48 0.86 7.26
N ALA A 16 1.47 1.74 7.07
CA ALA A 16 2.79 1.60 7.65
C ALA A 16 2.75 1.60 9.19
N ALA A 17 1.95 2.48 9.79
CA ALA A 17 1.74 2.49 11.24
C ALA A 17 1.09 1.18 11.73
N LEU A 18 0.11 0.65 11.02
CA LEU A 18 -0.51 -0.64 11.33
C LEU A 18 0.49 -1.80 11.21
N ALA A 19 1.34 -1.79 10.17
CA ALA A 19 2.39 -2.79 9.99
C ALA A 19 3.41 -2.74 11.14
N LEU A 20 3.79 -1.55 11.60
CA LEU A 20 4.67 -1.35 12.77
C LEU A 20 4.02 -1.84 14.07
N ILE A 21 2.75 -1.51 14.29
CA ILE A 21 2.00 -1.98 15.47
C ILE A 21 1.90 -3.51 15.50
N LEU A 22 1.72 -4.14 14.33
CA LEU A 22 1.66 -5.60 14.19
C LEU A 22 3.02 -6.29 14.38
N THR A 23 4.12 -5.63 14.00
CA THR A 23 5.48 -6.17 14.16
C THR A 23 6.00 -6.03 15.58
N LEU A 24 5.51 -5.06 16.37
CA LEU A 24 5.88 -4.96 17.78
C LEU A 24 5.32 -6.14 18.61
N PRO A 25 6.14 -6.74 19.50
CA PRO A 25 5.73 -7.85 20.36
C PRO A 25 4.75 -7.35 21.44
N SER A 26 3.46 -7.30 21.10
CA SER A 26 2.37 -6.95 22.01
C SER A 26 1.75 -8.18 22.68
N PRO A 27 1.16 -8.04 23.88
CA PRO A 27 0.60 -9.16 24.64
C PRO A 27 -0.57 -9.83 23.88
N LYS A 28 -0.64 -11.17 23.99
CA LYS A 28 -1.50 -12.05 23.16
C LYS A 28 -2.98 -11.62 23.08
N LEU A 29 -3.55 -11.12 24.17
CA LEU A 29 -4.96 -10.67 24.21
C LEU A 29 -5.20 -9.41 23.36
N LEU A 30 -4.26 -8.46 23.36
CA LEU A 30 -4.35 -7.25 22.55
C LEU A 30 -4.18 -7.59 21.06
N LYS A 31 -3.26 -8.50 20.73
CA LYS A 31 -3.07 -8.97 19.35
C LYS A 31 -4.35 -9.54 18.75
N ASN A 32 -5.07 -10.38 19.48
CA ASN A 32 -6.28 -11.01 18.96
C ASN A 32 -7.38 -9.99 18.64
N ARG A 33 -7.60 -9.01 19.52
CA ARG A 33 -8.58 -7.95 19.31
C ARG A 33 -8.15 -7.00 18.19
N LEU A 34 -6.86 -6.66 18.10
CA LEU A 34 -6.30 -5.84 17.03
C LEU A 34 -6.39 -6.55 15.66
N VAL A 35 -6.03 -7.83 15.57
CA VAL A 35 -6.12 -8.60 14.32
C VAL A 35 -7.56 -8.70 13.83
N SER A 36 -8.53 -8.84 14.74
CA SER A 36 -9.96 -8.81 14.37
C SER A 36 -10.39 -7.45 13.82
N LEU A 37 -10.02 -6.36 14.49
CA LEU A 37 -10.34 -5.00 14.06
C LEU A 37 -9.66 -4.63 12.73
N ILE A 38 -8.37 -4.98 12.60
CA ILE A 38 -7.59 -4.76 11.38
C ILE A 38 -8.20 -5.56 10.24
N SER A 39 -8.54 -6.84 10.45
CA SER A 39 -9.17 -7.65 9.40
C SER A 39 -10.51 -7.09 8.91
N LEU A 40 -11.27 -6.41 9.78
CA LEU A 40 -12.55 -5.79 9.42
C LEU A 40 -12.33 -4.49 8.60
N ILE A 41 -11.30 -3.71 8.94
CA ILE A 41 -10.93 -2.47 8.25
C ILE A 41 -10.16 -2.76 6.93
N LEU A 42 -9.45 -3.88 6.86
CA LEU A 42 -8.65 -4.28 5.70
C LEU A 42 -9.50 -4.81 4.53
N GLN A 43 -10.74 -5.21 4.81
CA GLN A 43 -11.72 -5.66 3.83
C GLN A 43 -12.21 -4.51 2.91
N PRO A 44 -12.62 -3.32 3.43
CA PRO A 44 -12.87 -2.15 2.59
C PRO A 44 -11.58 -1.55 1.98
N ALA A 45 -10.42 -1.78 2.58
CA ALA A 45 -9.14 -1.37 2.00
C ALA A 45 -8.75 -2.13 0.71
N LEU A 46 -9.49 -3.18 0.31
CA LEU A 46 -9.37 -3.77 -1.03
C LEU A 46 -9.55 -2.74 -2.15
N PHE A 47 -10.29 -1.65 -1.89
CA PHE A 47 -10.49 -0.57 -2.85
C PHE A 47 -9.20 0.22 -3.18
N VAL A 48 -8.18 0.15 -2.33
CA VAL A 48 -6.87 0.79 -2.56
C VAL A 48 -6.16 0.17 -3.77
N VAL A 49 -6.30 -1.14 -4.00
CA VAL A 49 -5.64 -1.86 -5.11
C VAL A 49 -6.16 -1.42 -6.50
N PRO A 50 -7.47 -1.45 -6.81
CA PRO A 50 -7.97 -0.95 -8.08
C PRO A 50 -7.75 0.56 -8.23
N PHE A 51 -7.79 1.34 -7.13
CA PHE A 51 -7.48 2.76 -7.15
C PHE A 51 -6.01 3.05 -7.51
N ALA A 52 -5.06 2.29 -6.96
CA ALA A 52 -3.64 2.35 -7.32
C ALA A 52 -3.42 1.94 -8.79
N GLY A 53 -4.11 0.90 -9.26
CA GLY A 53 -4.10 0.48 -10.66
C GLY A 53 -4.58 1.59 -11.62
N PHE A 54 -5.69 2.26 -11.28
CA PHE A 54 -6.21 3.39 -12.04
C PHE A 54 -5.21 4.57 -12.08
N GLN A 55 -4.53 4.88 -10.97
CA GLN A 55 -3.52 5.93 -10.94
C GLN A 55 -2.27 5.60 -11.77
N ILE A 56 -1.83 4.35 -11.76
CA ILE A 56 -0.71 3.90 -12.62
C ILE A 56 -1.10 4.02 -14.09
N LEU A 57 -2.33 3.63 -14.45
CA LEU A 57 -2.84 3.75 -15.80
C LEU A 57 -2.97 5.22 -16.24
N ASP A 58 -3.43 6.11 -15.35
CA ASP A 58 -3.49 7.56 -15.59
C ASP A 58 -2.09 8.18 -15.79
N ILE A 59 -1.08 7.71 -15.04
CA ILE A 59 0.33 8.11 -15.24
C ILE A 59 0.85 7.58 -16.58
N TYR A 60 0.58 6.32 -16.90
CA TYR A 60 1.01 5.69 -18.15
C TYR A 60 0.40 6.42 -19.35
N TRP A 61 -0.91 6.67 -19.32
CA TRP A 61 -1.63 7.40 -20.35
C TRP A 61 -1.09 8.83 -20.54
N LYS A 62 -0.79 9.53 -19.43
CA LYS A 62 -0.16 10.86 -19.47
C LYS A 62 1.28 10.85 -19.97
N ASN A 63 1.99 9.74 -19.83
CA ASN A 63 3.34 9.58 -20.36
C ASN A 63 3.30 9.35 -21.88
N GLU A 64 2.39 8.48 -22.33
CA GLU A 64 2.21 8.11 -23.74
C GLU A 64 1.72 9.29 -24.60
N HIS A 65 0.77 10.09 -24.10
CA HIS A 65 0.26 11.26 -24.82
C HIS A 65 1.11 12.52 -24.65
N ARG A 66 2.25 12.45 -23.97
CA ARG A 66 3.14 13.61 -23.84
C ARG A 66 4.02 13.68 -25.08
N LEU A 67 4.06 14.85 -25.72
CA LEU A 67 5.02 15.14 -26.78
C LEU A 67 6.44 14.91 -26.23
N ILE A 68 7.05 13.79 -26.60
CA ILE A 68 8.44 13.47 -26.33
C ILE A 68 9.25 14.34 -27.29
N CYS A 69 10.09 15.23 -26.75
CA CYS A 69 11.07 15.94 -27.56
C CYS A 69 12.06 14.92 -28.14
N THR A 70 11.82 14.46 -29.38
CA THR A 70 12.66 13.49 -30.09
C THR A 70 13.63 14.13 -31.10
N SER A 71 13.79 15.46 -31.12
CA SER A 71 14.68 16.13 -32.07
C SER A 71 15.44 17.32 -31.48
N GLU A 72 16.57 17.64 -32.11
CA GLU A 72 17.69 18.54 -31.72
C GLU A 72 17.33 20.02 -31.42
N ILE A 73 16.06 20.36 -31.20
CA ILE A 73 15.53 21.73 -31.12
C ILE A 73 14.95 22.05 -29.72
N CYS A 74 14.91 21.08 -28.79
CA CYS A 74 14.27 21.27 -27.49
C CYS A 74 15.12 22.20 -26.58
N THR A 75 14.51 23.27 -26.06
CA THR A 75 15.21 24.29 -25.27
C THR A 75 15.61 23.73 -23.89
N ALA A 76 16.74 24.13 -23.30
CA ALA A 76 17.20 23.60 -22.00
C ALA A 76 16.14 23.68 -20.87
N ALA A 77 15.27 24.69 -20.92
CA ALA A 77 14.15 24.87 -19.99
C ALA A 77 13.03 23.83 -20.16
N GLU A 78 12.87 23.26 -21.36
CA GLU A 78 11.86 22.23 -21.65
C GLU A 78 12.34 20.85 -21.20
N ARG A 79 13.65 20.58 -21.32
CA ARG A 79 14.30 19.38 -20.77
C ARG A 79 14.17 19.29 -19.25
N ASP A 80 14.45 20.39 -18.54
CA ASP A 80 14.31 20.44 -17.07
C ASP A 80 12.84 20.24 -16.62
N ARG A 81 11.86 20.80 -17.36
CA ARG A 81 10.44 20.54 -17.09
C ARG A 81 10.06 19.08 -17.34
N TYR A 82 10.63 18.45 -18.37
CA TYR A 82 10.41 17.05 -18.68
C TYR A 82 10.97 16.14 -17.59
N GLU A 83 12.23 16.34 -17.18
CA GLU A 83 12.84 15.55 -16.10
C GLU A 83 12.07 15.70 -14.78
N LYS A 84 11.71 16.93 -14.38
CA LYS A 84 10.91 17.18 -13.17
C LYS A 84 9.58 16.42 -13.17
N SER A 85 8.91 16.34 -14.32
CA SER A 85 7.66 15.58 -14.45
C SER A 85 7.86 14.06 -14.45
N VAL A 86 8.97 13.56 -15.01
CA VAL A 86 9.33 12.13 -14.97
C VAL A 86 9.61 11.72 -13.53
N PHE A 87 10.42 12.47 -12.79
CA PHE A 87 10.68 12.21 -11.37
C PHE A 87 9.40 12.26 -10.52
N LYS A 88 8.47 13.17 -10.84
CA LYS A 88 7.16 13.25 -10.17
C LYS A 88 6.32 11.99 -10.43
N ALA A 89 6.33 11.48 -11.66
CA ALA A 89 5.63 10.25 -12.02
C ALA A 89 6.26 9.01 -11.37
N GLN A 90 7.59 8.89 -11.38
CA GLN A 90 8.30 7.78 -10.72
C GLN A 90 8.01 7.73 -9.22
N ARG A 91 8.11 8.86 -8.52
CA ARG A 91 7.79 8.94 -7.09
C ARG A 91 6.37 8.46 -6.80
N ASN A 92 5.44 8.85 -7.66
CA ASN A 92 4.04 8.47 -7.56
C ASN A 92 3.81 6.97 -7.81
N VAL A 93 4.51 6.37 -8.77
CA VAL A 93 4.50 4.91 -9.00
C VAL A 93 5.07 4.15 -7.80
N ILE A 94 6.20 4.61 -7.24
CA ILE A 94 6.80 4.00 -6.05
C ILE A 94 5.83 4.05 -4.86
N LEU A 95 5.11 5.16 -4.68
CA LEU A 95 4.09 5.29 -3.64
C LEU A 95 2.98 4.24 -3.80
N CYS A 96 2.44 4.09 -5.02
CA CYS A 96 1.42 3.07 -5.32
C CYS A 96 1.93 1.65 -5.09
N ALA A 97 3.15 1.33 -5.56
CA ALA A 97 3.73 0.01 -5.37
C ALA A 97 3.95 -0.31 -3.88
N THR A 98 4.43 0.66 -3.10
CA THR A 98 4.64 0.52 -1.66
C THR A 98 3.32 0.31 -0.92
N ALA A 99 2.25 1.02 -1.30
CA ALA A 99 0.90 0.81 -0.75
C ALA A 99 0.43 -0.64 -0.97
N CYS A 100 0.51 -1.14 -2.20
CA CYS A 100 0.13 -2.51 -2.53
C CYS A 100 0.95 -3.55 -1.76
N LEU A 101 2.27 -3.33 -1.61
CA LEU A 101 3.15 -4.23 -0.87
C LEU A 101 2.81 -4.24 0.63
N LEU A 102 2.63 -3.08 1.25
CA LEU A 102 2.25 -2.97 2.66
C LEU A 102 0.89 -3.63 2.92
N TYR A 103 -0.09 -3.37 2.07
CA TYR A 103 -1.39 -4.04 2.12
C TYR A 103 -1.26 -5.57 2.08
N TRP A 104 -0.47 -6.10 1.14
CA TRP A 104 -0.21 -7.53 1.02
C TRP A 104 0.45 -8.11 2.27
N CYS A 105 1.46 -7.41 2.81
CA CYS A 105 2.15 -7.80 4.04
C CYS A 105 1.17 -7.87 5.22
N ILE A 106 0.31 -6.87 5.40
CA ILE A 106 -0.67 -6.84 6.50
C ILE A 106 -1.68 -7.98 6.34
N GLN A 107 -2.21 -8.21 5.13
CA GLN A 107 -3.11 -9.34 4.84
C GLN A 107 -2.48 -10.68 5.21
N ARG A 108 -1.22 -10.91 4.83
CA ARG A 108 -0.47 -12.11 5.19
C ARG A 108 -0.32 -12.27 6.69
N ILE A 109 0.10 -11.21 7.39
CA ILE A 109 0.30 -11.23 8.85
C ILE A 109 -1.01 -11.54 9.59
N CYS A 110 -2.12 -10.93 9.16
CA CYS A 110 -3.44 -11.18 9.73
C CYS A 110 -3.88 -12.63 9.51
N LYS A 111 -3.66 -13.20 8.31
CA LYS A 111 -3.96 -14.61 8.03
C LYS A 111 -3.17 -15.55 8.94
N TYR A 112 -1.86 -15.34 9.07
CA TYR A 112 -1.02 -16.15 9.95
C TYR A 112 -1.44 -16.06 11.42
N HIS A 113 -1.80 -14.88 11.92
CA HIS A 113 -2.27 -14.76 13.31
C HIS A 113 -3.58 -15.52 13.55
N LYS A 114 -4.54 -15.45 12.62
CA LYS A 114 -5.78 -16.23 12.72
C LYS A 114 -5.52 -17.74 12.72
N GLU A 115 -4.60 -18.19 11.88
CA GLU A 115 -4.21 -19.60 11.80
C GLU A 115 -3.56 -20.07 13.10
N ILE A 116 -2.62 -19.30 13.66
CA ILE A 116 -2.01 -19.57 14.97
C ILE A 116 -3.06 -19.65 16.09
N GLN A 117 -4.04 -18.73 16.12
CA GLN A 117 -5.11 -18.78 17.12
C GLN A 117 -5.95 -20.06 17.01
N SER A 118 -6.30 -20.47 15.78
CA SER A 118 -7.07 -21.70 15.58
C SER A 118 -6.31 -22.95 16.04
N LEU A 119 -4.99 -22.98 15.83
CA LEU A 119 -4.12 -24.05 16.31
C LEU A 119 -4.00 -24.06 17.84
N GLU A 120 -3.84 -22.90 18.50
CA GLU A 120 -3.84 -22.81 19.98
C GLU A 120 -5.17 -23.26 20.59
N GLU A 121 -6.31 -22.97 19.96
CA GLU A 121 -7.64 -23.42 20.40
C GLU A 121 -7.84 -24.94 20.25
N VAL A 122 -7.30 -25.51 19.17
CA VAL A 122 -7.32 -26.97 18.96
C VAL A 122 -6.45 -27.67 19.99
N GLU A 123 -5.23 -27.17 20.25
CA GLU A 123 -4.34 -27.73 21.28
C GLU A 123 -4.99 -27.71 22.67
N LYS A 124 -5.65 -26.60 23.05
CA LYS A 124 -6.38 -26.52 24.32
C LYS A 124 -7.51 -27.53 24.44
N ARG A 125 -8.24 -27.79 23.34
CA ARG A 125 -9.29 -28.81 23.31
C ARG A 125 -8.73 -30.21 23.54
N TYR A 126 -7.60 -30.54 22.90
CA TYR A 126 -6.93 -31.83 23.12
C TYR A 126 -6.36 -32.00 24.53
N LYS A 127 -5.89 -30.92 25.18
CA LYS A 127 -5.37 -30.97 26.57
C LYS A 127 -6.45 -31.07 27.65
N ASN A 128 -7.68 -30.62 27.35
CA ASN A 128 -8.81 -30.66 28.27
C ASN A 128 -9.62 -31.96 28.18
N GLN A 129 -9.24 -32.87 27.29
CA GLN A 129 -9.87 -34.16 27.04
C GLN A 129 -8.96 -35.29 27.52
#